data_AF-A0A2A2HX08-F1
#
_entry.id   AF-A0A2A2HX08-F1
#
_cell.length_a   1.000
_cell.length_b   1.000
_cell.length_c   1.000
_cell.angle_alpha   90.00
_cell.angle_beta   90.00
_cell.angle_gamma   90.00
#
_symmetry.space_group_name_H-M   'P 1'
#
loop_
_entity.id
_entity.type
_entity.pdbx_description
1 polymer ?
#
loop_
_entity_poly.entity_id
_entity_poly.type
_entity_poly.pdbx_seq_one_letter_code
_entity_poly.pdbx_strand_id
1 'polypeptide(L)'
;MYIKTFCAHCGKTNLHNVAVSCEKTSSILNGKLFSRSTIKGVEVRETVTEEILMKSVLKTLREHKKLHMSKEELADTLKNIFGISSELSCEIAEKIQRENEVLEADFKSNIKAIKKTNKKQTSKEVT
;
A
#
# COMPACT_ATOMS: atom_id res chain seq x y z
N MET A 1 -7.79 -4.73 9.10
CA MET A 1 -6.56 -5.45 8.69
C MET A 1 -6.83 -6.03 7.31
N TYR A 2 -5.90 -5.93 6.37
CA TYR A 2 -6.08 -6.58 5.07
C TYR A 2 -5.56 -8.01 5.08
N ILE A 3 -6.37 -8.94 4.59
CA ILE A 3 -5.98 -10.33 4.33
C ILE A 3 -6.10 -10.64 2.84
N LYS A 4 -5.16 -11.44 2.32
CA LYS A 4 -5.16 -11.93 0.94
C LYS A 4 -5.87 -13.28 0.88
N THR A 5 -6.84 -13.41 -0.01
CA THR A 5 -7.58 -14.66 -0.22
C THR A 5 -7.59 -15.01 -1.69
N PHE A 6 -7.64 -16.31 -1.98
CA PHE A 6 -7.83 -16.84 -3.31
C PHE A 6 -9.27 -17.30 -3.47
N CYS A 7 -9.98 -16.79 -4.49
CA CYS A 7 -11.32 -17.24 -4.78
C CYS A 7 -11.28 -18.54 -5.59
N ALA A 8 -11.70 -19.64 -4.97
CA ALA A 8 -11.74 -20.95 -5.62
C ALA A 8 -12.65 -21.03 -6.86
N HIS A 9 -13.63 -20.13 -6.98
CA HIS A 9 -14.57 -20.12 -8.10
C HIS A 9 -14.02 -19.40 -9.34
N CYS A 10 -13.43 -18.21 -9.19
CA CYS A 10 -12.96 -17.40 -10.32
C CYS A 10 -11.44 -17.34 -10.46
N GLY A 11 -10.69 -17.98 -9.55
CA GLY A 11 -9.23 -17.99 -9.54
C GLY A 11 -8.58 -16.64 -9.23
N LYS A 12 -9.37 -15.62 -8.87
CA LYS A 12 -8.86 -14.27 -8.58
C LYS A 12 -8.43 -14.16 -7.13
N THR A 13 -7.35 -13.41 -6.92
CA THR A 13 -6.90 -13.01 -5.59
C THR A 13 -7.56 -11.70 -5.19
N ASN A 14 -8.13 -11.65 -4.00
CA ASN A 14 -8.74 -10.45 -3.43
C ASN A 14 -8.10 -10.10 -2.09
N LEU A 15 -8.24 -8.84 -1.71
CA LEU A 15 -7.82 -8.32 -0.43
C LEU A 15 -9.05 -7.88 0.35
N HIS A 16 -9.23 -8.44 1.53
CA HIS A 16 -10.36 -8.12 2.40
C HIS A 16 -9.92 -7.27 3.56
N ASN A 17 -10.52 -6.10 3.72
CA ASN A 17 -10.41 -5.34 4.95
C ASN A 17 -11.28 -6.01 6.01
N VAL A 18 -10.66 -6.76 6.90
CA VAL A 18 -11.33 -7.45 8.00
C VAL A 18 -11.20 -6.66 9.30
N ALA A 19 -12.32 -6.58 10.01
CA ALA A 19 -12.38 -6.17 11.40
C ALA A 19 -12.54 -7.41 12.28
N VAL A 20 -11.70 -7.51 13.31
CA VAL A 20 -11.75 -8.62 14.27
C VAL A 20 -12.13 -8.04 15.62
N SER A 21 -13.22 -8.53 16.19
CA SER A 21 -13.60 -8.20 17.56
C SER A 21 -12.95 -9.22 18.52
N CYS A 22 -12.17 -8.72 19.46
CA CYS A 22 -11.46 -9.53 20.43
C CYS A 22 -11.87 -9.12 21.84
N GLU A 23 -12.17 -10.10 22.69
CA GLU A 23 -12.28 -9.91 24.12
C GLU A 23 -10.97 -10.34 24.76
N LYS A 24 -10.33 -9.43 25.50
CA LYS A 24 -9.11 -9.72 26.24
C LYS A 24 -9.46 -9.90 27.71
N THR A 25 -9.16 -11.07 28.24
CA THR A 25 -9.29 -11.37 29.67
C THR A 25 -7.89 -11.50 30.26
N SER A 26 -7.61 -10.75 31.32
CA SER A 26 -6.35 -10.83 32.05
C SER A 26 -6.61 -11.23 33.49
N SER A 27 -5.79 -12.12 34.03
CA SER A 27 -5.87 -12.61 35.41
C SER A 27 -4.47 -12.73 36.01
N ILE A 28 -4.34 -12.59 37.32
CA ILE A 28 -3.08 -12.77 38.03
C ILE A 28 -3.18 -14.08 38.82
N LEU A 29 -2.24 -14.99 38.60
CA LEU A 29 -2.13 -16.25 39.34
C LEU A 29 -0.68 -16.41 39.80
N ASN A 30 -0.48 -16.58 41.11
CA ASN A 30 0.85 -16.71 41.73
C ASN A 30 1.82 -15.56 41.34
N GLY A 31 1.33 -14.33 41.29
CA GLY A 31 2.12 -13.15 40.91
C GLY A 31 2.47 -13.06 39.42
N LYS A 32 2.04 -14.01 38.58
CA LYS A 32 2.21 -13.96 37.13
C LYS A 32 0.94 -13.44 36.44
N LEU A 33 1.11 -12.53 35.49
CA LEU A 33 0.03 -12.04 34.64
C LEU A 33 -0.25 -13.05 33.51
N PHE A 34 -1.46 -13.61 33.51
CA PHE A 34 -1.99 -14.42 32.43
C PHE A 34 -2.96 -13.59 31.60
N SER A 35 -2.78 -13.56 30.30
CA SER A 35 -3.72 -12.90 29.39
C SER A 35 -4.17 -13.87 28.31
N ARG A 36 -5.48 -13.90 28.07
CA ARG A 36 -6.12 -14.66 27.00
C ARG A 36 -6.89 -13.69 26.12
N SER A 37 -6.70 -13.80 24.82
CA SER A 37 -7.52 -13.11 23.83
C SER A 37 -8.47 -14.14 23.19
N THR A 38 -9.76 -13.83 23.18
CA THR A 38 -10.78 -14.65 22.51
C THR A 38 -11.37 -13.84 21.37
N ILE A 39 -11.33 -14.39 20.15
CA ILE A 39 -11.99 -13.78 18.99
C ILE A 39 -13.49 -13.98 19.15
N LYS A 40 -14.26 -12.87 19.16
CA LYS A 40 -15.72 -12.87 19.27
C LYS A 40 -16.40 -12.85 17.89
N GLY A 41 -15.74 -12.24 16.91
CA GLY A 41 -16.28 -12.13 15.56
C GLY A 41 -15.26 -11.59 14.56
N VAL A 42 -15.52 -11.91 13.29
CA VAL A 42 -14.75 -11.43 12.14
C VAL A 42 -15.75 -10.88 11.13
N GLU A 43 -15.54 -9.66 10.69
CA GLU A 43 -16.38 -8.97 9.72
C GLU A 43 -15.52 -8.52 8.53
N VAL A 44 -15.98 -8.79 7.31
CA VAL A 44 -15.41 -8.23 6.08
C VAL A 44 -16.07 -6.88 5.82
N ARG A 45 -15.32 -5.79 5.99
CA ARG A 45 -15.82 -4.42 5.74
C ARG A 45 -15.74 -4.03 4.28
N GLU A 46 -14.69 -4.47 3.60
CA GLU A 46 -14.42 -4.10 2.23
C GLU A 46 -13.66 -5.23 1.53
N THR A 47 -13.89 -5.37 0.22
CA THR A 47 -13.10 -6.24 -0.64
C THR A 47 -12.56 -5.43 -1.81
N VAL A 48 -11.25 -5.40 -1.94
CA VAL A 48 -10.55 -4.67 -3.00
C VAL A 48 -9.60 -5.59 -3.75
N THR A 49 -9.26 -5.21 -4.98
CA THR A 49 -8.14 -5.82 -5.69
C THR A 49 -6.82 -5.21 -5.20
N GLU A 50 -5.72 -5.91 -5.46
CA GLU A 50 -4.38 -5.40 -5.15
C GLU A 50 -4.09 -4.06 -5.83
N GLU A 51 -4.51 -3.91 -7.09
CA GLU A 51 -4.35 -2.68 -7.87
C GLU A 51 -5.07 -1.49 -7.20
N ILE A 52 -6.30 -1.69 -6.72
CA ILE A 52 -7.08 -0.64 -6.04
C ILE A 52 -6.38 -0.22 -4.75
N LEU A 53 -5.92 -1.18 -3.94
CA LEU A 53 -5.18 -0.90 -2.72
C LEU A 53 -3.89 -0.12 -3.01
N MET A 54 -3.11 -0.55 -4.00
CA MET A 54 -1.87 0.12 -4.39
C MET A 54 -2.11 1.57 -4.83
N LYS A 55 -3.14 1.82 -5.64
CA LYS A 55 -3.54 3.18 -6.04
C LYS A 55 -3.91 4.04 -4.84
N SER A 56 -4.66 3.49 -3.89
CA SER A 56 -5.01 4.19 -2.65
C SER A 56 -3.77 4.55 -1.84
N VAL A 57 -2.84 3.60 -1.66
CA VAL A 57 -1.60 3.85 -0.90
C VAL A 57 -0.75 4.92 -1.59
N LEU A 58 -0.52 4.79 -2.90
CA LEU A 58 0.24 5.77 -3.68
C LEU A 58 -0.36 7.16 -3.59
N LYS A 59 -1.70 7.29 -3.64
CA LYS A 59 -2.39 8.57 -3.47
C LYS A 59 -2.08 9.17 -2.09
N THR A 60 -2.22 8.40 -1.02
CA THR A 60 -1.92 8.85 0.35
C THR A 60 -0.44 9.25 0.51
N LEU A 61 0.50 8.45 -0.02
CA LEU A 61 1.92 8.78 0.05
C LEU A 61 2.25 10.10 -0.67
N ARG A 62 1.60 10.36 -1.82
CA ARG A 62 1.74 11.62 -2.55
C ARG A 62 1.21 12.81 -1.76
N GLU A 63 0.02 12.69 -1.18
CA GLU A 63 -0.60 13.73 -0.35
C GLU A 63 0.30 14.11 0.85
N HIS A 64 1.02 13.13 1.41
CA HIS A 64 1.97 13.35 2.50
C HIS A 64 3.41 13.65 2.06
N LYS A 65 3.69 13.80 0.75
CA LYS A 65 5.04 13.99 0.19
C LYS A 65 6.05 12.91 0.62
N LYS A 66 5.57 11.69 0.88
CA LYS A 66 6.36 10.52 1.33
C LYS A 66 6.62 9.54 0.18
N LEU A 67 7.00 10.04 -0.99
CA LEU A 67 7.25 9.22 -2.18
C LEU A 67 8.60 8.51 -2.17
N HIS A 68 9.56 9.03 -1.42
CA HIS A 68 10.93 8.52 -1.34
C HIS A 68 11.16 7.84 0.02
N MET A 69 10.57 6.66 0.19
CA MET A 69 10.79 5.82 1.36
C MET A 69 11.54 4.56 0.96
N SER A 70 12.32 4.01 1.88
CA SER A 70 12.90 2.68 1.69
C SER A 70 11.80 1.62 1.62
N LYS A 71 12.15 0.42 1.14
CA LYS A 71 11.20 -0.69 1.07
C LYS A 71 10.70 -1.08 2.47
N GLU A 72 11.61 -1.06 3.43
CA GLU A 72 11.35 -1.37 4.84
C GLU A 72 10.40 -0.34 5.46
N GLU A 73 10.66 0.96 5.25
CA GLU A 73 9.80 2.04 5.72
C GLU A 73 8.40 1.96 5.11
N LEU A 74 8.30 1.57 3.84
CA LEU A 74 7.02 1.37 3.17
C LEU A 74 6.30 0.14 3.70
N ALA A 75 6.99 -0.98 3.91
CA ALA A 75 6.41 -2.18 4.50
C ALA A 75 5.87 -1.91 5.92
N ASP A 76 6.60 -1.14 6.74
CA ASP A 76 6.16 -0.71 8.07
C ASP A 76 4.96 0.25 7.99
N THR A 77 4.95 1.16 7.03
CA THR A 77 3.82 2.07 6.79
C THR A 77 2.56 1.29 6.40
N LEU A 78 2.68 0.33 5.47
CA LEU A 78 1.60 -0.57 5.05
C LEU A 78 1.05 -1.38 6.24
N LYS A 79 1.93 -1.85 7.12
CA LYS A 79 1.54 -2.57 8.32
C LYS A 79 0.83 -1.68 9.35
N ASN A 80 1.42 -0.54 9.68
CA ASN A 80 0.98 0.29 10.80
C ASN A 80 -0.21 1.19 10.46
N ILE A 81 -0.26 1.71 9.23
CA ILE A 81 -1.31 2.65 8.81
C ILE A 81 -2.45 1.90 8.11
N PHE A 82 -2.11 1.02 7.17
CA PHE A 82 -3.10 0.30 6.37
C PHE A 82 -3.50 -1.04 6.99
N GLY A 83 -2.83 -1.48 8.05
CA GLY A 83 -3.14 -2.75 8.71
C GLY A 83 -2.93 -3.95 7.80
N ILE A 84 -1.95 -3.91 6.91
CA ILE A 84 -1.60 -5.04 6.03
C ILE A 84 -0.73 -6.03 6.83
N SER A 85 -0.98 -7.33 6.69
CA SER A 85 -0.17 -8.35 7.37
C SER A 85 1.31 -8.25 6.95
N SER A 86 2.23 -8.65 7.84
CA SER A 86 3.67 -8.49 7.61
C SER A 86 4.21 -9.23 6.39
N GLU A 87 3.65 -10.38 6.06
CA GLU A 87 4.04 -11.16 4.87
C GLU A 87 3.63 -10.43 3.60
N LEU A 88 2.43 -9.85 3.60
CA LEU A 88 1.86 -9.15 2.47
C LEU A 88 2.44 -7.74 2.29
N SER A 89 2.85 -7.09 3.37
CA SER A 89 3.35 -5.70 3.32
C SER A 89 4.64 -5.61 2.50
N CYS A 90 5.53 -6.60 2.61
CA CYS A 90 6.75 -6.66 1.78
C CYS A 90 6.43 -6.81 0.29
N GLU A 91 5.53 -7.74 -0.08
CA GLU A 91 5.13 -7.95 -1.48
C GLU A 91 4.52 -6.68 -2.10
N ILE A 92 3.61 -6.03 -1.37
CA ILE A 92 2.94 -4.82 -1.83
C ILE A 92 3.92 -3.65 -1.90
N ALA A 93 4.84 -3.52 -0.94
CA ALA A 93 5.86 -2.47 -0.94
C ALA A 93 6.73 -2.52 -2.21
N GLU A 94 7.18 -3.71 -2.62
CA GLU A 94 7.96 -3.87 -3.84
C GLU A 94 7.19 -3.43 -5.09
N LYS A 95 5.91 -3.83 -5.18
CA LYS A 95 5.07 -3.48 -6.33
C LYS A 95 4.84 -1.98 -6.41
N ILE A 96 4.60 -1.33 -5.27
CA ILE A 96 4.44 0.13 -5.18
C ILE A 96 5.72 0.85 -5.59
N GLN A 97 6.90 0.40 -5.15
CA GLN A 97 8.18 1.01 -5.56
C GLN A 97 8.39 0.92 -7.07
N ARG A 98 8.19 -0.26 -7.67
CA ARG A 98 8.30 -0.44 -9.12
C ARG A 98 7.35 0.49 -9.89
N GLU A 99 6.08 0.57 -9.46
CA GLU A 99 5.09 1.44 -10.10
C GLU A 99 5.49 2.92 -9.99
N ASN A 100 6.03 3.33 -8.84
CA ASN A 100 6.47 4.70 -8.63
C ASN A 100 7.68 5.07 -9.49
N GLU A 101 8.63 4.15 -9.66
CA GLU A 101 9.79 4.33 -10.54
C GLU A 101 9.39 4.53 -12.01
N VAL A 102 8.41 3.76 -12.49
CA VAL A 102 7.87 3.90 -13.85
C VAL A 102 7.22 5.27 -14.03
N LEU A 103 6.38 5.69 -13.08
CA LEU A 103 5.72 7.00 -13.13
C LEU A 103 6.71 8.17 -13.11
N GLU A 104 7.78 8.07 -12.31
CA GLU A 104 8.87 9.05 -12.27
C GLU A 104 9.66 9.10 -13.59
N ALA A 105 9.92 7.96 -14.22
CA ALA A 105 10.61 7.87 -15.50
C ALA A 105 9.78 8.50 -16.64
N ASP A 106 8.47 8.24 -16.66
CA ASP A 106 7.54 8.82 -17.63
C ASP A 106 7.45 10.34 -17.47
N PHE A 107 7.36 10.83 -16.22
CA PHE A 107 7.33 12.26 -15.94
C PHE A 107 8.60 12.96 -16.42
N LYS A 108 9.79 12.39 -16.13
CA LYS A 108 11.08 12.92 -16.60
C LYS A 108 11.18 12.92 -18.12
N SER A 109 10.66 11.88 -18.79
CA SER A 109 10.65 11.77 -20.25
C SER A 109 9.76 12.82 -20.89
N ASN A 110 8.57 13.05 -20.32
CA ASN A 110 7.63 14.08 -20.77
C ASN A 110 8.21 15.50 -20.61
N ILE A 111 8.88 15.82 -19.49
CA ILE A 111 9.55 17.11 -19.32
C ILE A 111 10.68 17.30 -20.35
N LYS A 112 11.47 16.26 -20.63
CA LYS A 112 12.52 16.32 -21.66
C LYS A 112 11.92 16.57 -23.05
N ALA A 113 10.80 15.93 -23.36
CA ALA A 113 10.10 16.14 -24.63
C ALA A 113 9.63 17.60 -24.77
N ILE A 114 8.93 18.14 -23.77
CA ILE A 114 8.44 19.53 -23.74
C ILE A 114 9.59 20.54 -23.90
N LYS A 115 10.71 20.34 -23.18
CA LYS A 115 11.89 21.20 -23.31
C LYS A 115 12.49 21.17 -24.72
N LYS A 116 12.50 20.00 -25.39
CA LYS A 116 12.97 19.86 -26.78
C LYS A 116 12.01 20.55 -27.76
N THR A 117 10.70 20.47 -27.57
CA THR A 117 9.71 21.16 -28.42
C THR A 117 9.83 22.68 -28.30
N ASN A 118 9.94 23.21 -27.08
CA ASN A 118 10.10 24.65 -26.86
C ASN A 118 11.41 25.20 -27.46
N LYS A 119 12.50 24.43 -27.41
CA LYS A 119 13.78 24.80 -28.05
C LYS A 119 13.70 24.80 -29.58
N LYS A 120 12.87 23.93 -30.18
CA LYS A 120 12.62 23.88 -31.64
C LYS A 120 11.68 24.97 -32.14
N GLN A 121 10.72 25.44 -31.32
CA GLN A 121 9.85 26.57 -31.68
C GLN A 121 10.61 27.91 -31.64
N THR A 122 11.42 28.13 -30.60
CA THR A 122 12.24 29.36 -30.49
C THR A 122 13.34 29.49 -31.56
N SER A 123 13.74 28.40 -32.20
CA SER A 123 14.71 28.42 -33.30
C SER A 123 14.09 28.54 -34.70
N LYS A 124 12.76 28.56 -34.82
CA LYS A 124 12.03 28.74 -36.09
C LYS A 124 11.43 30.14 -36.28
N GLU A 125 11.39 30.97 -35.24
CA GLU A 125 10.90 32.36 -35.33
C GLU A 125 12.02 33.40 -35.56
N VAL A 126 13.27 32.95 -35.69
CA VAL A 126 14.40 33.81 -36.08
C VAL A 126 14.79 33.47 -37.51
N THR A 127 14.00 33.90 -38.49
CA THR A 127 14.43 34.02 -39.89
C THR A 127 13.57 35.02 -40.62
#